data_AF-A0A2I8F4E8-F1
#
_entry.id   AF-A0A2I8F4E8-F1
#
_cell.length_a   1.000
_cell.length_b   1.000
_cell.length_c   1.000
_cell.angle_alpha   90.00
_cell.angle_beta   90.00
_cell.angle_gamma   90.00
#
_symmetry.space_group_name_H-M   'P 1'
#
loop_
_entity.id
_entity.type
_entity.pdbx_description
1 polymer ?
#
loop_
_entity_poly.entity_id
_entity_poly.type
_entity_poly.pdbx_seq_one_letter_code
_entity_poly.pdbx_strand_id
1 'polypeptide(L)'
;MQRTAERKYVTTLTLVRAGACNSSRDVDSRARKQVDDICIVLFDRWCERRELTPLIYLLHAWPFFASTRHPVKTISAALRDLSRFHREALDNGDRELIANVLALAGD
;
A
#
# COMPACT_ATOMS: atom_id res chain seq x y z
N MET A 1 9.22 -43.12 17.20
CA MET A 1 8.87 -42.05 18.17
C MET A 1 10.20 -41.54 18.73
N GLN A 2 10.65 -40.29 18.64
CA GLN A 2 10.04 -38.98 18.41
C GLN A 2 11.06 -38.05 17.72
N ARG A 3 10.54 -37.11 16.93
CA ARG A 3 11.24 -35.98 16.32
C ARG A 3 11.27 -34.83 17.33
N THR A 4 12.41 -34.19 17.55
CA THR A 4 12.47 -32.87 18.18
C THR A 4 13.59 -32.05 17.57
N ALA A 5 13.25 -31.25 16.57
CA ALA A 5 14.07 -30.18 16.03
C ALA A 5 13.59 -28.87 16.67
N GLU A 6 14.28 -28.39 17.71
CA GLU A 6 13.97 -27.13 18.36
C GLU A 6 14.82 -26.01 17.75
N ARG A 7 14.20 -25.26 16.85
CA ARG A 7 14.74 -24.00 16.32
C ARG A 7 14.51 -22.90 17.36
N LYS A 8 15.58 -22.50 18.04
CA LYS A 8 15.59 -21.34 18.93
C LYS A 8 15.79 -20.07 18.09
N TYR A 9 14.74 -19.27 17.92
CA TYR A 9 14.87 -17.86 17.56
C TYR A 9 14.40 -17.04 18.75
N VAL A 10 15.36 -16.68 19.60
CA VAL A 10 15.20 -15.59 20.56
C VAL A 10 15.45 -14.32 19.75
N THR A 11 14.38 -13.70 19.26
CA THR A 11 14.46 -12.36 18.67
C THR A 11 14.17 -11.35 19.77
N THR A 12 15.24 -10.88 20.41
CA THR A 12 15.19 -9.76 21.35
C THR A 12 15.02 -8.47 20.56
N LEU A 13 13.78 -8.02 20.38
CA LEU A 13 13.49 -6.68 19.87
C LEU A 13 13.48 -5.70 21.06
N THR A 14 14.63 -5.07 21.29
CA THR A 14 14.78 -3.95 22.21
C THR A 14 14.03 -2.74 21.66
N LEU A 15 12.83 -2.50 22.19
CA LEU A 15 12.05 -1.29 21.95
C LEU A 15 12.73 -0.11 22.68
N VAL A 16 13.54 0.66 21.96
CA VAL A 16 13.99 1.98 22.43
C VAL A 16 12.78 2.91 22.44
N ARG A 17 12.36 3.28 23.66
CA ARG A 17 11.39 4.35 23.92
C ARG A 17 12.16 5.63 24.27
N ALA A 18 12.15 6.59 23.35
CA ALA A 18 12.41 8.02 23.54
C ALA A 18 12.00 8.71 22.23
N GLY A 19 11.34 9.85 22.13
CA GLY A 19 10.68 10.80 23.01
C GLY A 19 10.02 11.83 22.06
N ALA A 20 8.82 12.32 22.42
CA ALA A 20 8.07 13.47 21.89
C ALA A 20 8.23 13.92 20.41
N CYS A 21 7.20 13.62 19.58
CA CYS A 21 6.49 14.53 18.66
C CYS A 21 5.36 13.75 17.99
N ASN A 22 4.22 13.60 18.68
CA ASN A 22 3.20 12.60 18.32
C ASN A 22 2.27 13.05 17.18
N SER A 23 2.38 14.26 16.65
CA SER A 23 1.47 14.72 15.59
C SER A 23 1.87 14.25 14.19
N SER A 24 3.16 13.99 13.93
CA SER A 24 3.66 13.68 12.57
C SER A 24 3.52 12.21 12.18
N ARG A 25 3.62 11.28 13.13
CA ARG A 25 3.46 9.84 12.87
C ARG A 25 1.99 9.44 12.69
N ASP A 26 1.06 10.13 13.34
CA ASP A 26 -0.37 9.87 13.21
C ASP A 26 -0.93 10.25 11.83
N VAL A 27 -0.45 11.35 11.24
CA VAL A 27 -0.90 11.79 9.90
C VAL A 27 -0.46 10.80 8.82
N ASP A 28 0.79 10.36 8.84
CA ASP A 28 1.30 9.36 7.90
C ASP A 28 0.58 8.01 8.05
N SER A 29 0.27 7.61 9.29
CA SER A 29 -0.51 6.40 9.56
C SER A 29 -1.96 6.50 9.07
N ARG A 30 -2.62 7.66 9.19
CA ARG A 30 -3.98 7.87 8.67
C ARG A 30 -4.00 7.85 7.15
N ALA A 31 -3.11 8.61 6.50
CA ALA A 31 -3.01 8.63 5.04
C ALA A 31 -2.71 7.23 4.50
N ARG A 32 -1.78 6.50 5.13
CA ARG A 32 -1.49 5.10 4.80
C ARG A 32 -2.74 4.24 4.86
N LYS A 33 -3.53 4.33 5.93
CA LYS A 33 -4.76 3.53 6.08
C LYS A 33 -5.80 3.88 5.03
N GLN A 34 -6.03 5.17 4.77
CA GLN A 34 -6.99 5.61 3.75
C GLN A 34 -6.58 5.12 2.35
N VAL A 35 -5.29 5.20 2.03
CA VAL A 35 -4.77 4.68 0.77
C VAL A 35 -4.89 3.16 0.70
N ASP A 36 -4.64 2.44 1.79
CA ASP A 36 -4.82 0.99 1.89
C ASP A 36 -6.28 0.60 1.60
N ASP A 37 -7.24 1.28 2.22
CA ASP A 37 -8.67 1.08 2.00
C ASP A 37 -9.04 1.30 0.51
N ILE A 38 -8.50 2.34 -0.14
CA ILE A 38 -8.72 2.59 -1.58
C ILE A 38 -8.07 1.48 -2.44
N CYS A 39 -6.86 1.02 -2.09
CA CYS A 39 -6.18 -0.04 -2.84
C CYS A 39 -6.95 -1.36 -2.78
N ILE A 40 -7.59 -1.69 -1.66
CA ILE A 40 -8.48 -2.85 -1.53
C ILE A 40 -9.66 -2.72 -2.51
N VAL A 41 -10.33 -1.56 -2.54
CA VAL A 41 -11.47 -1.34 -3.45
C VAL A 41 -11.06 -1.46 -4.93
N LEU A 42 -9.91 -0.88 -5.29
CA LEU A 42 -9.36 -0.99 -6.65
C LEU A 42 -9.01 -2.44 -6.99
N PHE A 43 -8.37 -3.17 -6.07
CA PHE A 43 -8.02 -4.56 -6.24
C PHE A 43 -9.26 -5.43 -6.52
N ASP A 44 -10.30 -5.29 -5.71
CA ASP A 44 -11.54 -6.06 -5.85
C ASP A 44 -12.19 -5.79 -7.22
N ARG A 45 -12.36 -4.51 -7.59
CA ARG A 45 -12.93 -4.11 -8.89
C ARG A 45 -12.14 -4.67 -10.07
N TRP A 46 -10.82 -4.58 -10.02
CA TRP A 46 -9.97 -5.06 -11.11
C TRP A 46 -9.91 -6.59 -11.17
N CYS A 47 -10.03 -7.27 -10.03
CA CYS A 47 -10.18 -8.73 -10.01
C CYS A 47 -11.51 -9.17 -10.63
N GLU A 48 -12.62 -8.52 -10.29
CA GLU A 48 -13.94 -8.80 -10.87
C GLU A 48 -13.96 -8.60 -12.38
N ARG A 49 -13.34 -7.51 -12.86
CA ARG A 49 -13.22 -7.19 -14.29
C ARG A 49 -12.11 -7.97 -15.02
N ARG A 50 -11.27 -8.72 -14.29
CA ARG A 50 -10.10 -9.46 -14.82
C ARG A 50 -9.08 -8.54 -15.52
N GLU A 51 -8.94 -7.32 -15.02
CA GLU A 51 -8.04 -6.30 -15.55
C GLU A 51 -6.60 -6.53 -15.05
N LEU A 52 -5.82 -7.31 -15.81
CA LEU A 52 -4.48 -7.70 -15.40
C LEU A 52 -3.50 -6.53 -15.32
N THR A 53 -3.59 -5.57 -16.25
CA THR A 53 -2.64 -4.44 -16.30
C THR A 53 -2.73 -3.58 -15.03
N PRO A 54 -3.91 -3.07 -14.61
CA PRO A 54 -4.06 -2.38 -13.33
C PRO A 54 -3.61 -3.21 -12.12
N LEU A 55 -3.94 -4.50 -12.10
CA LEU A 55 -3.55 -5.40 -11.01
C LEU A 55 -2.02 -5.54 -10.89
N ILE A 56 -1.30 -5.67 -12.00
CA ILE A 56 0.17 -5.76 -11.99
C ILE A 56 0.76 -4.47 -11.40
N TYR A 57 0.29 -3.30 -11.85
CA TYR A 57 0.76 -2.02 -11.32
C TYR A 57 0.48 -1.87 -9.82
N LEU A 58 -0.70 -2.28 -9.37
CA LEU A 58 -1.07 -2.26 -7.96
C LEU A 58 -0.17 -3.19 -7.14
N LEU A 59 -0.03 -4.44 -7.59
CA LEU A 59 0.68 -5.50 -6.86
C LEU A 59 2.20 -5.26 -6.77
N HIS A 60 2.75 -4.43 -7.65
CA HIS A 60 4.14 -3.99 -7.58
C HIS A 60 4.41 -3.02 -6.41
N ALA A 61 3.39 -2.28 -5.95
CA ALA A 61 3.53 -1.23 -4.95
C ALA A 61 2.69 -1.45 -3.66
N TRP A 62 1.73 -2.36 -3.72
CA TRP A 62 0.80 -2.74 -2.66
C TRP A 62 0.63 -4.27 -2.67
N PRO A 63 0.55 -4.98 -1.53
CA PRO A 63 0.28 -4.51 -0.17
C PRO A 63 1.48 -3.90 0.56
N PHE A 64 1.19 -3.00 1.50
CA PHE A 64 2.22 -2.30 2.28
C PHE A 64 2.77 -3.15 3.43
N PHE A 65 4.01 -3.61 3.29
CA PHE A 65 4.72 -4.28 4.38
C PHE A 65 5.15 -3.29 5.48
N ALA A 66 5.39 -3.80 6.70
CA ALA A 66 5.87 -2.98 7.82
C ALA A 66 7.22 -2.28 7.54
N SER A 67 8.01 -2.81 6.60
CA SER A 67 9.29 -2.26 6.15
C SER A 67 9.16 -1.15 5.08
N THR A 68 7.97 -0.95 4.50
CA THR A 68 7.78 0.03 3.43
C THR A 68 7.90 1.45 4.00
N ARG A 69 8.98 2.17 3.64
CA ARG A 69 9.29 3.49 4.20
C ARG A 69 8.36 4.60 3.73
N HIS A 70 7.82 4.50 2.51
CA HIS A 70 6.97 5.54 1.89
C HIS A 70 5.79 4.94 1.11
N PRO A 71 4.90 4.17 1.76
CA PRO A 71 3.86 3.39 1.08
C PRO A 71 2.97 4.26 0.18
N VAL A 72 2.53 5.41 0.69
CA VAL A 72 1.66 6.35 -0.03
C VAL A 72 2.35 6.90 -1.29
N LYS A 73 3.63 7.29 -1.21
CA LYS A 73 4.37 7.79 -2.38
C LYS A 73 4.67 6.70 -3.41
N THR A 74 4.96 5.49 -2.95
CA THR A 74 5.24 4.36 -3.84
C THR A 74 4.01 3.99 -4.66
N ILE A 75 2.83 3.92 -4.01
CA ILE A 75 1.60 3.61 -4.73
C ILE A 75 1.12 4.79 -5.59
N SER A 76 1.28 6.04 -5.15
CA SER A 76 0.87 7.21 -5.94
C SER A 76 1.66 7.26 -7.25
N ALA A 77 2.96 6.96 -7.23
CA ALA A 77 3.77 6.84 -8.42
C ALA A 77 3.26 5.73 -9.36
N ALA A 78 3.00 4.54 -8.84
CA ALA A 78 2.50 3.41 -9.65
C ALA A 78 1.14 3.71 -10.28
N LEU A 79 0.20 4.31 -9.54
CA LEU A 79 -1.13 4.67 -10.03
C LEU A 79 -1.10 5.84 -11.02
N ARG A 80 -0.15 6.78 -10.86
CA ARG A 80 0.10 7.85 -11.83
C ARG A 80 0.60 7.27 -13.15
N ASP A 81 1.56 6.35 -13.11
CA ASP A 81 2.08 5.71 -14.32
C ASP A 81 1.00 4.88 -15.00
N LEU A 82 0.21 4.11 -14.23
CA LEU A 82 -0.96 3.39 -14.75
C LEU A 82 -1.94 4.33 -15.47
N SER A 83 -2.26 5.47 -14.86
CA SER A 83 -3.17 6.47 -15.45
C SER A 83 -2.60 7.14 -16.71
N ARG A 84 -1.27 7.22 -16.82
CA ARG A 84 -0.58 7.83 -17.95
C ARG A 84 -0.44 6.87 -19.13
N PHE A 85 -0.11 5.61 -18.88
CA PHE A 85 0.24 4.64 -19.92
C PHE A 85 -0.91 3.70 -20.29
N HIS A 86 -1.88 3.48 -19.39
CA HIS A 86 -2.94 2.49 -19.56
C HIS A 86 -4.31 3.05 -19.20
N ARG A 87 -4.61 4.24 -19.73
CA ARG A 87 -5.82 4.98 -19.41
C ARG A 87 -7.09 4.27 -19.91
N GLU A 88 -6.96 3.43 -20.92
CA GLU A 88 -7.99 2.58 -21.51
C GLU A 88 -8.45 1.45 -20.59
N ALA A 89 -7.57 0.96 -19.69
CA ALA A 89 -7.91 -0.08 -18.73
C ALA A 89 -8.69 0.46 -17.51
N LEU A 90 -8.75 1.79 -17.36
CA LEU A 90 -9.35 2.48 -16.21
C LEU A 90 -10.71 3.07 -16.56
N ASP A 91 -11.73 2.65 -15.82
CA ASP A 91 -13.05 3.27 -15.89
C ASP A 91 -13.09 4.63 -15.14
N ASN A 92 -14.22 5.33 -15.21
CA ASN A 92 -14.34 6.64 -14.56
C ASN A 92 -14.24 6.57 -13.03
N GLY A 93 -14.74 5.49 -12.42
CA GLY A 93 -14.66 5.28 -10.97
C GLY A 93 -13.24 4.95 -10.52
N ASP A 94 -12.50 4.15 -11.30
CA ASP A 94 -11.10 3.84 -11.04
C ASP A 94 -10.26 5.13 -11.04
N ARG A 95 -10.52 6.04 -11.99
CA ARG A 95 -9.82 7.33 -12.08
C ARG A 95 -10.11 8.25 -10.91
N GLU A 96 -11.33 8.26 -10.41
CA GLU A 96 -11.70 9.02 -9.22
C GLU A 96 -10.98 8.49 -7.98
N LEU A 97 -10.97 7.17 -7.80
CA LEU A 97 -10.24 6.52 -6.71
C LEU A 97 -8.74 6.78 -6.79
N ILE A 98 -8.14 6.70 -7.98
CA ILE A 98 -6.73 7.04 -8.19
C ILE A 98 -6.47 8.51 -7.86
N ALA A 99 -7.33 9.44 -8.29
CA ALA A 99 -7.19 10.86 -7.97
C ALA A 99 -7.23 11.12 -6.45
N ASN A 100 -8.06 10.38 -5.71
CA ASN A 100 -8.08 10.45 -4.25
C ASN A 100 -6.75 10.01 -3.62
N VAL A 101 -6.12 8.95 -4.14
CA VAL A 101 -4.78 8.52 -3.67
C VAL A 101 -3.72 9.58 -3.97
N LEU A 102 -3.74 10.19 -5.15
CA LEU A 102 -2.80 11.26 -5.51
C LEU A 102 -2.97 12.49 -4.61
N ALA A 103 -4.22 12.89 -4.33
CA ALA A 103 -4.52 13.98 -3.41
C ALA A 103 -4.02 13.70 -1.98
N LEU A 104 -4.17 12.46 -1.50
CA LEU A 104 -3.63 12.02 -0.20
C LEU A 104 -2.10 12.00 -0.17
N ALA A 105 -1.45 11.78 -1.31
CA ALA A 105 0.00 11.86 -1.45
C ALA A 105 0.54 13.30 -1.53
N GLY A 106 -0.34 14.29 -1.73
CA GLY A 106 0.01 15.70 -1.89
C GLY A 106 0.55 16.04 -3.28
N ASP A 107 0.08 15.32 -4.30
CA ASP A 107 0.72 15.11 -5.60
C ASP A 107 -0.21 15.41 -6.79
#